data_AF-A0A6P0X7M9-F1
#
_entry.id   AF-A0A6P0X7M9-F1
#
_cell.length_a   1.000
_cell.length_b   1.000
_cell.length_c   1.000
_cell.angle_alpha   90.00
_cell.angle_beta   90.00
_cell.angle_gamma   90.00
#
_symmetry.space_group_name_H-M   'P 1'
#
loop_
_entity.id
_entity.type
_entity.pdbx_description
1 polymer ?
#
loop_
_entity_poly.entity_id
_entity_poly.type
_entity_poly.pdbx_seq_one_letter_code
_entity_poly.pdbx_strand_id
1 'polypeptide(L)'
;MTSYATASARAEMSELRRLKTLLPPELQSWVMVEATTEVNPLLLRTEEIGRDEVEIQVDLVKWEQLALDQRNLLFWHEVARIQNDTIPKEGWEMAALAIGLG
;
A
#
# COMPACT_ATOMS: atom_id res chain seq x y z
N MET A 1 -3.77 -22.72 19.32
CA MET A 1 -3.49 -21.30 18.98
C MET A 1 -2.54 -21.14 17.78
N THR A 2 -1.66 -22.09 17.47
CA THR A 2 -0.74 -22.08 16.31
C THR A 2 -1.40 -22.14 14.93
N SER A 3 -2.61 -22.70 14.82
CA SER A 3 -3.34 -22.85 13.55
C SER A 3 -3.92 -21.53 13.02
N TYR A 4 -4.26 -20.59 13.90
CA TYR A 4 -4.84 -19.29 13.49
C TYR A 4 -3.76 -18.36 12.93
N ALA A 5 -2.58 -18.34 13.58
CA ALA A 5 -1.44 -17.54 13.12
C ALA A 5 -0.93 -17.97 11.74
N THR A 6 -0.93 -19.28 11.45
CA THR A 6 -0.53 -19.81 10.13
C THR A 6 -1.58 -19.58 9.05
N ALA A 7 -2.87 -19.58 9.40
CA ALA A 7 -3.96 -19.22 8.47
C ALA A 7 -3.94 -17.72 8.12
N SER A 8 -3.71 -16.84 9.12
CA SER A 8 -3.54 -15.39 8.93
C SER A 8 -2.38 -15.08 7.98
N ALA A 9 -1.18 -15.59 8.27
CA ALA A 9 0.00 -15.38 7.42
C ALA A 9 -0.20 -15.83 5.96
N ARG A 10 -0.97 -16.91 5.76
CA ARG A 10 -1.32 -17.39 4.41
C ARG A 10 -2.32 -16.48 3.71
N ALA A 11 -3.30 -15.95 4.43
CA ALA A 11 -4.27 -15.00 3.90
C ALA A 11 -3.58 -13.69 3.51
N GLU A 12 -2.71 -13.17 4.38
CA GLU A 12 -1.88 -11.99 4.15
C GLU A 12 -1.02 -12.13 2.88
N MET A 13 -0.32 -13.24 2.74
CA MET A 13 0.49 -13.55 1.55
C MET A 13 -0.36 -13.65 0.27
N SER A 14 -1.60 -14.14 0.38
CA SER A 14 -2.52 -14.24 -0.76
C SER A 14 -3.06 -12.87 -1.20
N GLU A 15 -3.35 -11.98 -0.25
CA GLU A 15 -3.81 -10.61 -0.53
C GLU A 15 -2.70 -9.78 -1.15
N LEU A 16 -1.47 -9.82 -0.62
CA LEU A 16 -0.32 -9.14 -1.22
C LEU A 16 -0.08 -9.58 -2.66
N ARG A 17 -0.17 -10.89 -2.92
CA ARG A 17 -0.07 -11.42 -4.28
C ARG A 17 -1.18 -10.89 -5.18
N ARG A 18 -2.42 -10.83 -4.68
CA ARG A 18 -3.57 -10.29 -5.41
C ARG A 18 -3.36 -8.82 -5.75
N LEU A 19 -2.95 -8.00 -4.80
CA LEU A 19 -2.66 -6.58 -5.02
C LEU A 19 -1.56 -6.39 -6.07
N LYS A 20 -0.48 -7.20 -6.00
CA LYS A 20 0.57 -7.19 -7.02
C LYS A 20 0.05 -7.53 -8.42
N THR A 21 -0.90 -8.46 -8.54
CA THR A 21 -1.53 -8.78 -9.84
C THR A 21 -2.49 -7.71 -10.35
N LEU A 22 -2.99 -6.83 -9.49
CA LEU A 22 -3.83 -5.69 -9.89
C LEU A 22 -3.00 -4.52 -10.43
N LEU A 23 -1.69 -4.48 -10.16
CA LEU A 23 -0.84 -3.44 -10.72
C LEU A 23 -0.75 -3.57 -12.25
N PRO A 24 -0.86 -2.45 -12.99
CA PRO A 24 -0.50 -2.40 -14.40
C PRO A 24 0.90 -2.97 -14.65
N PRO A 25 1.14 -3.68 -15.77
CA PRO A 25 2.43 -4.31 -16.07
C PRO A 25 3.62 -3.36 -15.98
N GLU A 26 3.41 -2.09 -16.33
CA GLU A 26 4.42 -1.04 -16.33
C GLU A 26 4.88 -0.67 -14.91
N LEU A 27 4.00 -0.82 -13.91
CA LEU A 27 4.28 -0.51 -12.51
C LEU A 27 4.89 -1.70 -11.76
N GLN A 28 4.66 -2.93 -12.22
CA GLN A 28 5.11 -4.13 -11.51
C GLN A 28 6.62 -4.26 -11.34
N SER A 29 7.42 -3.55 -12.14
CA SER A 29 8.89 -3.63 -12.06
C SER A 29 9.53 -2.67 -11.05
N TRP A 30 8.78 -1.68 -10.55
CA TRP A 30 9.32 -0.64 -9.66
C TRP A 30 8.37 -0.23 -8.53
N VAL A 31 7.15 -0.78 -8.50
CA VAL A 31 6.22 -0.65 -7.37
C VAL A 31 6.22 -1.93 -6.53
N MET A 32 6.60 -1.78 -5.26
CA MET A 32 6.52 -2.81 -4.23
C MET A 32 5.21 -2.68 -3.44
N VAL A 33 4.61 -3.81 -3.08
CA VAL A 33 3.42 -3.85 -2.22
C VAL A 33 3.72 -4.72 -1.02
N GLU A 34 3.75 -4.11 0.16
CA GLU A 34 4.18 -4.74 1.39
C GLU A 34 3.15 -4.57 2.52
N ALA A 35 3.20 -5.47 3.51
CA ALA A 35 2.44 -5.31 4.73
C ALA A 35 3.20 -4.33 5.66
N THR A 36 2.51 -3.33 6.19
CA THR A 36 3.12 -2.44 7.17
C THR A 36 3.40 -3.16 8.49
N THR A 37 4.51 -2.80 9.12
CA THR A 37 4.89 -3.28 10.47
C THR A 37 4.87 -2.16 11.51
N GLU A 38 4.37 -0.98 11.14
CA GLU A 38 4.32 0.18 12.02
C GLU A 38 3.34 -0.02 13.18
N VAL A 39 3.56 0.73 14.27
CA VAL A 39 2.66 0.74 15.43
C VAL A 39 1.56 1.77 15.19
N ASN A 40 0.33 1.30 14.97
CA ASN A 40 -0.84 2.09 14.53
C ASN A 40 -0.67 2.72 13.13
N PRO A 41 -0.53 1.89 12.09
CA PRO A 41 -0.33 2.34 10.72
C PRO A 41 -1.61 2.98 10.14
N LEU A 42 -1.41 3.82 9.13
CA LEU A 42 -2.48 4.20 8.20
C LEU A 42 -2.92 2.96 7.39
N LEU A 43 -4.16 2.95 6.91
CA LEU A 43 -4.69 1.82 6.14
C LEU A 43 -3.84 1.52 4.90
N LEU A 44 -3.46 2.58 4.19
CA LEU A 44 -2.57 2.56 3.04
C LEU A 44 -1.58 3.71 3.19
N ARG A 45 -0.34 3.45 2.82
CA ARG A 45 0.71 4.45 2.72
C ARG A 45 1.50 4.19 1.45
N THR A 46 1.83 5.25 0.73
CA THR A 46 2.61 5.16 -0.51
C THR A 46 3.73 6.17 -0.45
N GLU A 47 4.96 5.69 -0.66
CA GLU A 47 6.17 6.49 -0.56
C GLU A 47 7.21 6.09 -1.61
N GLU A 48 8.05 7.03 -1.99
CA GLU A 48 9.24 6.74 -2.79
C GLU A 48 10.37 6.29 -1.85
N ILE A 49 10.89 5.07 -2.06
CA ILE A 49 11.92 4.45 -1.20
C ILE A 49 13.32 4.49 -1.81
N GLY A 50 13.42 4.83 -3.10
CA GLY A 50 14.64 4.82 -3.88
C GLY A 50 14.46 5.58 -5.18
N ARG A 51 15.49 5.63 -6.02
CA ARG A 51 15.44 6.35 -7.30
C ARG A 51 14.46 5.64 -8.24
N ASP A 52 13.27 6.22 -8.40
CA ASP A 52 12.16 5.68 -9.19
C ASP A 52 11.52 4.39 -8.62
N GLU A 53 11.75 4.08 -7.33
CA GLU A 53 11.14 2.94 -6.65
C GLU A 53 10.09 3.40 -5.65
N VAL A 54 8.91 2.80 -5.72
CA VAL A 54 7.75 3.17 -4.90
C VAL A 54 7.28 2.00 -4.07
N GLU A 55 7.00 2.23 -2.81
CA GLU A 55 6.44 1.23 -1.90
C GLU A 55 5.02 1.60 -1.50
N ILE A 56 4.10 0.64 -1.65
CA ILE A 56 2.75 0.69 -1.10
C ILE A 56 2.70 -0.20 0.12
N GLN A 57 2.62 0.41 1.30
CA GLN A 57 2.45 -0.26 2.58
C GLN A 57 0.96 -0.39 2.90
N VAL A 58 0.52 -1.59 3.28
CA VAL A 58 -0.88 -1.91 3.58
C VAL A 58 -1.01 -2.46 5.00
N ASP A 59 -1.91 -1.87 5.80
CA ASP A 59 -2.35 -2.49 7.07
C ASP A 59 -3.30 -3.64 6.78
N LEU A 60 -2.77 -4.85 6.67
CA LEU A 60 -3.55 -6.05 6.33
C LEU A 60 -4.63 -6.38 7.36
N VAL A 61 -4.44 -5.99 8.64
CA VAL A 61 -5.41 -6.24 9.71
C VAL A 61 -6.65 -5.36 9.54
N LYS A 62 -6.48 -4.09 9.18
CA LYS A 62 -7.61 -3.22 8.84
C LYS A 62 -8.14 -3.50 7.43
N TRP A 63 -7.26 -3.90 6.51
CA TRP A 63 -7.61 -4.22 5.12
C TRP A 63 -8.59 -5.38 5.04
N GLU A 64 -8.39 -6.43 5.84
CA GLU A 64 -9.28 -7.60 5.83
C GLU A 64 -10.72 -7.30 6.32
N GLN A 65 -10.92 -6.19 7.03
CA GLN A 65 -12.23 -5.75 7.51
C GLN A 65 -13.06 -5.05 6.42
N LEU A 66 -12.42 -4.62 5.33
CA LEU A 66 -13.09 -3.95 4.22
C LEU A 66 -13.67 -4.94 3.22
N ALA A 67 -14.73 -4.53 2.53
CA ALA A 67 -15.27 -5.30 1.42
C ALA A 67 -14.29 -5.32 0.23
N LEU A 68 -14.33 -6.38 -0.57
CA LEU A 68 -13.41 -6.57 -1.71
C LEU A 68 -13.42 -5.37 -2.69
N ASP A 69 -14.61 -4.82 -2.97
CA ASP A 69 -14.75 -3.68 -3.89
C ASP A 69 -14.12 -2.40 -3.32
N GLN A 70 -14.24 -2.18 -2.01
CA GLN A 70 -13.60 -1.04 -1.34
C GLN A 70 -12.08 -1.15 -1.38
N ARG A 71 -11.54 -2.36 -1.11
CA ARG A 71 -10.10 -2.64 -1.25
C ARG A 71 -9.60 -2.33 -2.65
N ASN A 72 -10.35 -2.75 -3.67
CA ASN A 72 -9.98 -2.49 -5.06
C ASN A 72 -9.96 -0.99 -5.36
N LEU A 73 -11.00 -0.26 -4.98
CA LEU A 73 -11.09 1.18 -5.22
C LEU A 73 -9.96 1.95 -4.55
N LEU A 74 -9.67 1.64 -3.28
CA LEU A 74 -8.58 2.25 -2.54
C LEU A 74 -7.22 1.94 -3.17
N PHE A 75 -6.99 0.69 -3.57
CA PHE A 75 -5.75 0.31 -4.24
C PHE A 75 -5.57 1.00 -5.59
N TRP A 76 -6.63 1.07 -6.41
CA TRP A 76 -6.60 1.78 -7.68
C TRP A 76 -6.38 3.29 -7.51
N HIS A 77 -6.87 3.87 -6.41
CA HIS A 77 -6.59 5.27 -6.08
C HIS A 77 -5.10 5.50 -5.86
N GLU A 78 -4.42 4.66 -5.06
CA GLU A 78 -2.97 4.78 -4.85
C GLU A 78 -2.19 4.56 -6.16
N VAL A 79 -2.57 3.59 -6.97
CA VAL A 79 -1.98 3.38 -8.30
C VAL A 79 -2.09 4.63 -9.17
N ALA A 80 -3.26 5.29 -9.17
CA ALA A 80 -3.43 6.53 -9.91
C ALA A 80 -2.58 7.68 -9.35
N ARG A 81 -2.38 7.75 -8.02
CA ARG A 81 -1.49 8.74 -7.41
C ARG A 81 -0.04 8.57 -7.85
N ILE A 82 0.43 7.32 -7.92
CA ILE A 82 1.76 6.95 -8.42
C ILE A 82 1.92 7.37 -9.87
N GLN A 83 0.96 7.03 -10.74
CA GLN A 83 1.01 7.39 -12.15
C GLN A 83 1.00 8.91 -12.40
N ASN A 84 0.39 9.68 -11.50
CA ASN A 84 0.35 11.14 -11.57
C ASN A 84 1.54 11.82 -10.89
N ASP A 85 2.52 11.06 -10.37
CA ASP A 85 3.68 11.60 -9.63
C ASP A 85 3.27 12.51 -8.44
N THR A 86 2.15 12.15 -7.80
CA THR A 86 1.56 12.88 -6.64
C THR A 86 1.83 12.17 -5.30
N ILE A 87 2.76 11.23 -5.32
CA ILE A 87 3.25 10.58 -4.12
C ILE A 87 4.33 11.47 -3.48
N PRO A 88 4.40 11.50 -2.14
CA PRO A 88 5.45 12.24 -1.47
C PRO A 88 6.79 11.56 -1.71
N LYS A 89 7.77 12.35 -2.15
CA LYS A 89 9.12 11.87 -2.46
C LYS A 89 10.02 11.87 -1.24
N GLU A 90 9.70 12.73 -0.26
CA GLU A 90 10.40 12.78 1.01
C GLU A 90 9.45 12.88 2.22
N GLY A 91 9.86 12.34 3.37
CA GLY A 91 9.03 12.29 4.60
C GLY A 91 8.61 13.67 5.16
N TRP A 92 9.21 14.77 4.69
CA TRP A 92 8.83 16.15 5.03
C TRP A 92 7.80 16.75 4.06
N GLU A 93 7.70 16.27 2.82
CA GLU A 93 6.63 16.66 1.91
C GLU A 93 5.28 16.11 2.38
N MET A 94 5.29 14.96 3.06
CA MET A 94 4.13 14.43 3.80
C MET A 94 3.59 15.43 4.82
N ALA A 95 4.46 16.14 5.54
CA ALA A 95 4.05 17.18 6.47
C ALA A 95 3.48 18.41 5.73
N ALA A 96 4.06 18.79 4.59
CA ALA A 96 3.58 19.92 3.80
C ALA A 96 2.20 19.65 3.16
N LEU A 97 1.98 18.46 2.61
CA LEU A 97 0.68 18.02 2.07
C LEU A 97 -0.38 17.91 3.17
N ALA A 98 -0.02 17.42 4.36
CA ALA A 98 -0.94 17.32 5.50
C ALA A 98 -1.37 18.69 6.07
N ILE A 99 -0.55 19.74 5.88
CA ILE A 99 -0.81 21.10 6.39
C ILE A 99 -1.46 22.00 5.31
N GLY A 100 -1.52 21.56 4.05
CA GLY A 100 -2.20 22.28 2.98
C GLY A 100 -1.48 23.54 2.51
N LEU A 101 -0.14 23.51 2.46
CA LEU A 101 0.70 24.61 1.97
C LEU A 101 1.12 24.44 0.49
N GLY A 102 0.30 23.76 -0.31
CA GLY A 102 0.48 23.56 -1.75
C GLY A 102 -0.27 24.58 -2.59
#